data_AF-A0A5J5REL7-F1
#
_entry.id   AF-A0A5J5REL7-F1
#
_cell.length_a   1.000
_cell.length_b   1.000
_cell.length_c   1.000
_cell.angle_alpha   90.00
_cell.angle_beta   90.00
_cell.angle_gamma   90.00
#
_symmetry.space_group_name_H-M   'P 1'
#
loop_
_entity.id
_entity.type
_entity.pdbx_description
1 polymer ?
#
loop_
_entity_poly.entity_id
_entity_poly.type
_entity_poly.pdbx_seq_one_letter_code
_entity_poly.pdbx_strand_id
1 'polypeptide(L)'
;MFDGGLTMSFHKVNCPPVVGNLSKIRSQCRTRPNPCFAVQMSSTLVQTDENGDFYESKKISGSSSTELKSQPQNSLLSQANTVGIIGGVSVLSTLIFLEKLVWWSSRNGEECVPFVVCSEQALDGGRRPVHSSEVNGEHIIIQNLRQKRIFLEKSGARCIVMPCHISNAWHDEISESCSLPFFHIGDCVARELKEAKLKPLDAGSSVRIGVLSTCETIAVAPYQQKLQNQGFEVVLPDKETREHILMPAVESWNQRDIEGARNLLRIAIQVLLIRAVNIVILASDVLQNILPREDPLLKKCMDPMDALARTTIKWAKSAKKGFIISALKQQSGS
;
A
#
# COMPACT_ATOMS: atom_id res chain seq x y z
N MET A 1 -65.43 8.08 -2.41
CA MET A 1 -65.24 6.61 -2.27
C MET A 1 -64.03 6.23 -3.10
N PHE A 2 -63.02 5.64 -2.45
CA PHE A 2 -61.74 5.07 -2.95
C PHE A 2 -60.82 6.06 -3.71
N ASP A 3 -59.71 6.56 -3.17
CA ASP A 3 -58.53 5.95 -2.51
C ASP A 3 -57.82 4.88 -3.35
N GLY A 4 -56.53 5.11 -3.66
CA GLY A 4 -55.74 4.32 -4.58
C GLY A 4 -54.33 4.89 -4.78
N GLY A 5 -53.51 4.83 -3.73
CA GLY A 5 -52.07 5.08 -3.81
C GLY A 5 -51.35 4.00 -4.61
N LEU A 6 -50.41 4.42 -5.47
CA LEU A 6 -49.45 3.54 -6.14
C LEU A 6 -48.05 3.89 -5.66
N THR A 7 -47.59 3.12 -4.68
CA THR A 7 -46.19 3.00 -4.25
C THR A 7 -45.40 2.28 -5.34
N MET A 8 -44.43 2.97 -5.96
CA MET A 8 -43.44 2.34 -6.84
C MET A 8 -42.26 1.83 -6.02
N SER A 9 -41.95 0.54 -6.21
CA SER A 9 -40.95 -0.21 -5.47
C SER A 9 -39.52 0.19 -5.87
N PHE A 10 -38.64 0.29 -4.88
CA PHE A 10 -37.21 0.41 -5.09
C PHE A 10 -36.64 -0.92 -5.59
N HIS A 11 -36.21 -0.97 -6.85
CA HIS A 11 -35.43 -2.08 -7.35
C HIS A 11 -33.97 -1.96 -6.88
N LYS A 12 -33.61 -2.84 -5.94
CA LYS A 12 -32.24 -3.22 -5.61
C LYS A 12 -31.59 -3.78 -6.88
N VAL A 13 -30.62 -3.05 -7.44
CA VAL A 13 -29.75 -3.59 -8.49
C VAL A 13 -28.68 -4.46 -7.82
N ASN A 14 -28.87 -5.77 -7.90
CA ASN A 14 -27.89 -6.78 -7.52
C ASN A 14 -26.79 -6.85 -8.59
N CYS A 15 -25.53 -6.61 -8.22
CA CYS A 15 -24.38 -7.03 -9.03
C CYS A 15 -24.15 -8.55 -8.86
N PRO A 16 -23.92 -9.33 -9.93
CA PRO A 16 -23.71 -10.76 -9.82
C PRO A 16 -22.28 -11.09 -9.31
N PRO A 17 -22.09 -12.23 -8.61
CA PRO A 17 -20.77 -12.64 -8.11
C PRO A 17 -19.96 -13.29 -9.24
N VAL A 18 -18.79 -12.73 -9.56
CA VAL A 18 -17.87 -13.33 -10.54
C VAL A 18 -17.08 -14.46 -9.87
N VAL A 19 -17.34 -15.68 -10.33
CA VAL A 19 -16.59 -16.90 -10.01
C VAL A 19 -15.31 -16.91 -10.84
N GLY A 20 -14.15 -16.78 -10.21
CA GLY A 20 -12.85 -16.90 -10.87
C GLY A 20 -12.42 -18.36 -10.96
N ASN A 21 -12.42 -18.93 -12.17
CA ASN A 21 -11.79 -20.22 -12.45
C ASN A 21 -10.26 -20.07 -12.46
N LEU A 22 -9.58 -20.86 -11.61
CA LEU A 22 -8.13 -21.06 -11.69
C LEU A 22 -7.80 -21.92 -12.91
N SER A 23 -7.07 -21.37 -13.88
CA SER A 23 -6.38 -22.16 -14.88
C SER A 23 -4.89 -21.83 -14.91
N LYS A 24 -4.09 -22.91 -14.99
CA LYS A 24 -2.64 -22.97 -14.88
C LYS A 24 -1.95 -22.13 -15.96
N ILE A 25 -1.11 -21.18 -15.55
CA ILE A 25 -0.18 -20.50 -16.46
C ILE A 25 1.12 -21.30 -16.51
N ARG A 26 1.45 -21.81 -17.69
CA ARG A 26 2.75 -22.41 -18.03
C ARG A 26 3.54 -21.35 -18.80
N SER A 27 4.47 -20.66 -18.14
CA SER A 27 5.35 -19.70 -18.81
C SER A 27 6.59 -20.42 -19.37
N GLN A 28 6.76 -20.38 -20.69
CA GLN A 28 8.02 -20.75 -21.34
C GLN A 28 8.96 -19.53 -21.33
N CYS A 29 10.01 -19.57 -20.51
CA CYS A 29 11.16 -18.68 -20.64
C CYS A 29 12.12 -19.25 -21.69
N ARG A 30 12.45 -18.46 -22.73
CA ARG A 30 13.63 -18.71 -23.57
C ARG A 30 14.81 -17.92 -23.03
N THR A 31 15.89 -18.67 -22.81
CA THR A 31 17.17 -18.36 -22.19
C THR A 31 18.11 -17.56 -23.10
N ARG A 32 18.94 -16.71 -22.49
CA ARG A 32 20.31 -16.47 -22.97
C ARG A 32 21.25 -16.46 -21.75
N PRO A 33 22.37 -17.20 -21.75
CA PRO A 33 23.17 -17.42 -20.55
C PRO A 33 24.34 -16.42 -20.45
N ASN A 34 24.71 -16.05 -19.23
CA ASN A 34 26.10 -15.79 -18.86
C ASN A 34 26.29 -15.96 -17.33
N PRO A 35 27.50 -16.33 -16.88
CA PRO A 35 27.67 -17.32 -15.80
C PRO A 35 27.70 -16.70 -14.40
N CYS A 36 26.97 -17.31 -13.47
CA CYS A 36 27.07 -17.04 -12.04
C CYS A 36 28.22 -17.83 -11.40
N PHE A 37 29.01 -17.15 -10.57
CA PHE A 37 29.89 -17.76 -9.59
C PHE A 37 29.07 -18.61 -8.61
N ALA A 38 29.44 -19.88 -8.46
CA ALA A 38 28.82 -20.78 -7.51
C ALA A 38 29.29 -20.46 -6.08
N VAL A 39 28.35 -20.13 -5.20
CA VAL A 39 28.55 -20.14 -3.75
C VAL A 39 27.74 -21.31 -3.19
N GLN A 40 28.44 -22.29 -2.62
CA GLN A 40 27.83 -23.42 -1.93
C GLN A 40 27.02 -22.93 -0.72
N MET A 41 25.74 -23.25 -0.67
CA MET A 41 24.95 -23.21 0.56
C MET A 41 24.97 -24.58 1.22
N SER A 42 25.56 -24.66 2.41
CA SER A 42 25.45 -25.83 3.28
C SER A 42 24.20 -25.68 4.14
N SER A 43 23.20 -26.53 3.92
CA SER A 43 22.03 -26.65 4.81
C SER A 43 22.27 -27.76 5.84
N THR A 44 22.40 -27.40 7.11
CA THR A 44 22.40 -28.39 8.20
C THR A 44 20.95 -28.75 8.53
N LEU A 45 20.55 -29.96 8.14
CA LEU A 45 19.28 -30.57 8.51
C LEU A 45 19.45 -31.23 9.88
N VAL A 46 18.73 -30.77 10.91
CA VAL A 46 18.67 -31.42 12.22
C VAL A 46 17.61 -32.52 12.13
N GLN A 47 18.05 -33.78 12.17
CA GLN A 47 17.18 -34.94 12.32
C GLN A 47 16.93 -35.19 13.81
N THR A 48 15.65 -35.29 14.18
CA THR A 48 15.18 -35.80 15.46
C THR A 48 14.87 -37.28 15.29
N ASP A 49 15.63 -38.15 15.97
CA ASP A 49 15.25 -39.55 16.18
C ASP A 49 14.85 -39.74 17.65
N GLU A 50 13.64 -40.25 17.86
CA GLU A 50 13.15 -40.78 19.13
C GLU A 50 13.63 -42.22 19.30
N ASN A 51 14.28 -42.53 20.45
CA ASN A 51 14.00 -43.74 21.24
C ASN A 51 14.84 -43.83 22.53
N GLY A 52 14.17 -44.16 23.65
CA GLY A 52 14.64 -45.17 24.60
C GLY A 52 15.58 -44.77 25.76
N ASP A 53 15.00 -44.19 26.81
CA ASP A 53 15.11 -44.55 28.24
C ASP A 53 16.42 -44.98 28.96
N PHE A 54 16.61 -44.30 30.11
CA PHE A 54 17.33 -44.62 31.37
C PHE A 54 18.86 -44.82 31.39
N TYR A 55 19.57 -43.90 32.05
CA TYR A 55 20.47 -44.23 33.17
C TYR A 55 20.68 -43.01 34.10
N GLU A 56 20.55 -43.26 35.40
CA GLU A 56 20.64 -42.31 36.51
C GLU A 56 22.09 -42.19 37.02
N SER A 57 22.58 -40.98 37.37
CA SER A 57 23.43 -40.75 38.56
C SER A 57 23.87 -39.29 38.81
N LYS A 58 23.43 -38.79 39.98
CA LYS A 58 24.12 -37.98 41.02
C LYS A 58 25.03 -36.77 40.68
N LYS A 59 24.51 -35.60 41.10
CA LYS A 59 25.08 -34.46 41.88
C LYS A 59 26.61 -34.25 41.94
N ILE A 60 27.03 -32.99 41.76
CA ILE A 60 27.82 -32.09 42.66
C ILE A 60 27.85 -30.69 41.98
N SER A 61 27.16 -29.68 42.54
CA SER A 61 27.68 -28.53 43.31
C SER A 61 28.36 -27.40 42.52
N GLY A 62 27.76 -26.20 42.56
CA GLY A 62 28.49 -24.93 42.76
C GLY A 62 28.72 -23.99 41.57
N SER A 63 27.95 -22.89 41.54
CA SER A 63 28.42 -21.48 41.48
C SER A 63 27.49 -20.57 40.67
N SER A 64 26.79 -19.69 41.39
CA SER A 64 26.86 -18.22 41.33
C SER A 64 26.42 -17.55 40.02
N SER A 65 25.22 -16.97 40.10
CA SER A 65 24.88 -15.61 39.67
C SER A 65 25.44 -15.11 38.34
N THR A 66 24.56 -15.07 37.33
CA THR A 66 24.27 -13.81 36.62
C THR A 66 22.92 -13.96 35.95
N GLU A 67 21.89 -13.39 36.58
CA GLU A 67 20.62 -13.12 35.90
C GLU A 67 20.91 -12.11 34.78
N LEU A 68 21.21 -12.64 33.60
CA LEU A 68 21.06 -11.91 32.35
C LEU A 68 19.58 -11.56 32.24
N LYS A 69 19.27 -10.29 32.53
CA LYS A 69 18.00 -9.65 32.18
C LYS A 69 17.66 -10.04 30.75
N SER A 70 16.65 -10.90 30.60
CA SER A 70 16.09 -11.29 29.32
C SER A 70 15.43 -10.05 28.71
N GLN A 71 16.21 -9.31 27.92
CA GLN A 71 15.58 -8.49 26.89
C GLN A 71 14.77 -9.43 26.01
N PRO A 72 13.54 -9.09 25.60
CA PRO A 72 12.89 -9.81 24.53
C PRO A 72 13.66 -9.48 23.24
N GLN A 73 14.78 -10.16 23.02
CA GLN A 73 15.50 -10.16 21.76
C GLN A 73 14.74 -11.01 20.77
N ASN A 74 13.64 -10.50 20.21
CA ASN A 74 12.99 -11.12 19.06
C ASN A 74 12.48 -10.05 18.08
N SER A 75 13.26 -8.99 17.90
CA SER A 75 13.04 -8.09 16.77
C SER A 75 13.73 -8.69 15.55
N LEU A 76 12.95 -9.12 14.56
CA LEU A 76 13.47 -9.75 13.34
C LEU A 76 14.45 -8.84 12.60
N LEU A 77 14.28 -7.51 12.70
CA LEU A 77 15.17 -6.52 12.11
C LEU A 77 15.56 -5.45 13.14
N SER A 78 16.85 -5.15 13.26
CA SER A 78 17.37 -4.15 14.21
C SER A 78 17.70 -2.79 13.56
N GLN A 79 17.57 -2.67 12.23
CA GLN A 79 18.02 -1.51 11.49
C GLN A 79 17.17 -0.27 11.80
N ALA A 80 17.82 0.88 12.01
CA ALA A 80 17.17 2.14 12.38
C ALA A 80 16.23 2.71 11.30
N ASN A 81 16.32 2.20 10.07
CA ASN A 81 15.55 2.63 8.91
C ASN A 81 14.59 1.56 8.38
N THR A 82 14.31 0.50 9.15
CA THR A 82 13.35 -0.55 8.77
C THR A 82 11.95 0.01 8.55
N VAL A 83 11.36 -0.30 7.40
CA VAL A 83 9.99 0.07 7.03
C VAL A 83 9.04 -1.10 7.33
N GLY A 84 7.99 -0.85 8.10
CA GLY A 84 6.86 -1.76 8.29
C GLY A 84 5.75 -1.47 7.31
N ILE A 85 5.28 -2.48 6.58
CA ILE A 85 4.27 -2.36 5.53
C ILE A 85 3.02 -3.14 5.96
N ILE A 86 1.93 -2.42 6.26
CA ILE A 86 0.62 -3.01 6.51
C ILE A 86 0.00 -3.40 5.16
N GLY A 87 0.10 -4.67 4.81
CA GLY A 87 -0.42 -5.22 3.57
C GLY A 87 -1.69 -6.05 3.75
N GLY A 88 -2.14 -6.62 2.63
CA GLY A 88 -3.17 -7.67 2.62
C GLY A 88 -4.61 -7.14 2.54
N VAL A 89 -4.84 -5.83 2.61
CA VAL A 89 -6.18 -5.26 2.33
C VAL A 89 -6.48 -5.29 0.83
N SER A 90 -5.55 -4.78 0.01
CA SER A 90 -5.43 -5.15 -1.40
C SER A 90 -4.05 -5.75 -1.60
N VAL A 91 -4.00 -7.06 -1.88
CA VAL A 91 -2.74 -7.77 -2.18
C VAL A 91 -2.06 -7.14 -3.40
N LEU A 92 -2.84 -6.74 -4.40
CA LEU A 92 -2.32 -6.08 -5.59
C LEU A 92 -1.67 -4.73 -5.26
N SER A 93 -2.33 -3.90 -4.44
CA SER A 93 -1.75 -2.63 -3.99
C SER A 93 -0.45 -2.83 -3.21
N THR A 94 -0.38 -3.85 -2.34
CA THR A 94 0.88 -4.22 -1.65
C THR A 94 1.98 -4.56 -2.65
N LEU A 95 1.70 -5.40 -3.65
CA LEU A 95 2.70 -5.81 -4.64
C LEU A 95 3.19 -4.62 -5.48
N ILE A 96 2.28 -3.77 -5.95
CA ILE A 96 2.62 -2.54 -6.69
C ILE A 96 3.54 -1.64 -5.85
N PHE A 97 3.20 -1.46 -4.57
CA PHE A 97 4.02 -0.64 -3.67
C PHE A 97 5.40 -1.25 -3.44
N LEU A 98 5.51 -2.56 -3.23
CA LEU A 98 6.79 -3.23 -3.05
C LEU A 98 7.68 -3.12 -4.29
N GLU A 99 7.11 -3.31 -5.49
CA GLU A 99 7.83 -3.11 -6.74
C GLU A 99 8.39 -1.69 -6.84
N LYS A 100 7.54 -0.68 -6.58
CA LYS A 100 7.94 0.73 -6.58
C LYS A 100 8.97 1.04 -5.50
N LEU A 101 8.83 0.48 -4.30
CA LEU A 101 9.77 0.68 -3.21
C LEU A 101 11.17 0.17 -3.60
N VAL A 102 11.25 -1.02 -4.18
CA VAL A 102 12.51 -1.60 -4.68
C VAL A 102 13.07 -0.74 -5.81
N TRP A 103 12.26 -0.42 -6.81
CA TRP A 103 12.67 0.35 -8.00
C TRP A 103 13.18 1.75 -7.65
N TRP A 104 12.45 2.48 -6.80
CA TRP A 104 12.85 3.82 -6.38
C TRP A 104 14.06 3.80 -5.44
N SER A 105 14.24 2.75 -4.64
CA SER A 105 15.40 2.63 -3.76
C SER A 105 16.69 2.39 -4.56
N SER A 106 16.63 1.53 -5.58
CA SER A 106 17.79 1.10 -6.36
C SER A 106 18.19 2.06 -7.49
N ARG A 107 17.41 3.12 -7.74
CA ARG A 107 17.63 4.08 -8.84
C ARG A 107 19.03 4.70 -8.88
N ASN A 108 19.69 4.82 -7.73
CA ASN A 108 21.04 5.39 -7.61
C ASN A 108 22.13 4.33 -7.35
N GLY A 109 21.85 3.05 -7.60
CA GLY A 109 22.77 1.95 -7.27
C GLY A 109 22.88 1.66 -5.77
N GLU A 110 21.98 2.22 -4.95
CA GLU A 110 21.92 1.98 -3.52
C GLU A 110 21.17 0.68 -3.20
N GLU A 111 21.47 0.08 -2.05
CA GLU A 111 20.70 -1.06 -1.53
C GLU A 111 19.24 -0.66 -1.26
N CYS A 112 18.34 -1.63 -1.45
CA CYS A 112 16.94 -1.44 -1.12
C CYS A 112 16.79 -1.12 0.37
N VAL A 113 15.82 -0.26 0.71
CA VAL A 113 15.48 -0.02 2.10
C VAL A 113 15.03 -1.34 2.76
N PRO A 114 15.47 -1.63 4.00
CA PRO A 114 14.99 -2.80 4.75
C PRO A 114 13.49 -2.67 5.02
N PHE A 115 12.73 -3.73 4.79
CA PHE A 115 11.30 -3.72 5.06
C PHE A 115 10.78 -5.05 5.61
N VAL A 116 9.69 -4.98 6.38
CA VAL A 116 8.86 -6.13 6.79
C VAL A 116 7.45 -5.89 6.29
N VAL A 117 6.84 -6.90 5.69
CA VAL A 117 5.45 -6.85 5.22
C VAL A 117 4.60 -7.78 6.07
N CYS A 118 3.52 -7.26 6.63
CA CYS A 118 2.48 -8.08 7.23
C CYS A 118 1.29 -8.13 6.26
N SER A 119 1.20 -9.22 5.48
CA SER A 119 0.15 -9.42 4.47
C SER A 119 -0.69 -10.64 4.80
N GLU A 120 -1.31 -10.62 5.98
CA GLU A 120 -2.29 -11.63 6.36
C GLU A 120 -3.68 -11.23 5.84
N GLN A 121 -4.36 -12.15 5.15
CA GLN A 121 -5.80 -12.01 4.91
C GLN A 121 -6.49 -12.36 6.22
N ALA A 122 -7.40 -11.52 6.70
CA ALA A 122 -8.12 -11.80 7.94
C ALA A 122 -8.72 -13.21 7.88
N LEU A 123 -8.23 -14.11 8.72
CA LEU A 123 -8.83 -15.42 8.96
C LEU A 123 -10.09 -15.22 9.81
N ASP A 124 -11.14 -14.63 9.22
CA ASP A 124 -12.52 -15.01 9.50
C ASP A 124 -13.51 -14.40 8.50
N GLY A 125 -14.39 -15.23 7.95
CA GLY A 125 -15.75 -14.77 7.61
C GLY A 125 -15.99 -13.88 6.38
N GLY A 126 -15.35 -14.16 5.25
CA GLY A 126 -16.02 -13.99 3.96
C GLY A 126 -15.71 -12.73 3.15
N ARG A 127 -15.63 -12.95 1.83
CA ARG A 127 -15.75 -11.95 0.78
C ARG A 127 -17.03 -11.13 0.99
N ARG A 128 -16.98 -10.06 1.77
CA ARG A 128 -17.98 -9.01 1.72
C ARG A 128 -17.34 -7.81 1.02
N PRO A 129 -17.90 -7.35 -0.11
CA PRO A 129 -17.57 -6.04 -0.64
C PRO A 129 -17.73 -5.01 0.49
N VAL A 130 -16.92 -3.96 0.50
CA VAL A 130 -16.95 -2.82 1.43
C VAL A 130 -18.23 -1.96 1.23
N HIS A 131 -19.37 -2.61 0.94
CA HIS A 131 -20.66 -2.01 0.59
C HIS A 131 -21.77 -2.40 1.57
N SER A 132 -21.51 -3.21 2.59
CA SER A 132 -22.49 -3.46 3.66
C SER A 132 -22.14 -2.61 4.88
N SER A 133 -22.92 -1.55 5.09
CA SER A 133 -22.96 -0.69 6.28
C SER A 133 -23.40 -1.47 7.53
N GLU A 134 -22.61 -2.45 7.95
CA GLU A 134 -22.71 -3.03 9.28
C GLU A 134 -21.60 -2.40 10.13
N VAL A 135 -21.98 -1.60 11.12
CA VAL A 135 -21.08 -0.90 12.07
C VAL A 135 -20.05 -1.86 12.71
N ASN A 136 -20.35 -3.15 12.76
CA ASN A 136 -19.44 -4.19 13.25
C ASN A 136 -18.30 -4.54 12.27
N GLY A 137 -18.51 -4.41 10.96
CA GLY A 137 -17.52 -4.79 9.94
C GLY A 137 -16.31 -3.86 9.90
N GLU A 138 -16.54 -2.55 9.97
CA GLU A 138 -15.46 -1.55 9.96
C GLU A 138 -14.58 -1.67 11.21
N HIS A 139 -15.19 -1.87 12.39
CA HIS A 139 -14.44 -2.06 13.62
C HIS A 139 -13.52 -3.28 13.55
N ILE A 140 -13.98 -4.40 12.99
CA ILE A 140 -13.14 -5.61 12.79
C ILE A 140 -11.96 -5.30 11.87
N ILE A 141 -12.19 -4.58 10.76
CA ILE A 141 -11.14 -4.19 9.81
C ILE A 141 -10.09 -3.29 10.50
N ILE A 142 -10.53 -2.25 11.21
CA ILE A 142 -9.63 -1.34 11.92
C ILE A 142 -8.82 -2.09 12.97
N GLN A 143 -9.44 -2.97 13.76
CA GLN A 143 -8.75 -3.77 14.76
C GLN A 143 -7.71 -4.71 14.11
N ASN A 144 -8.04 -5.36 12.99
CA ASN A 144 -7.09 -6.18 12.25
C ASN A 144 -5.87 -5.35 11.79
N LEU A 145 -6.11 -4.16 11.23
CA LEU A 145 -5.05 -3.28 10.77
C LEU A 145 -4.18 -2.74 11.91
N ARG A 146 -4.76 -2.47 13.08
CA ARG A 146 -4.04 -2.14 14.31
C ARG A 146 -3.16 -3.31 14.77
N GLN A 147 -3.66 -4.55 14.75
CA GLN A 147 -2.85 -5.71 15.11
C GLN A 147 -1.67 -5.91 14.16
N LYS A 148 -1.86 -5.73 12.85
CA LYS A 148 -0.77 -5.75 11.87
C LYS A 148 0.28 -4.67 12.15
N ARG A 149 -0.16 -3.45 12.48
CA ARG A 149 0.73 -2.35 12.88
C ARG A 149 1.57 -2.74 14.11
N ILE A 150 0.93 -3.23 15.17
CA ILE A 150 1.59 -3.66 16.41
C ILE A 150 2.59 -4.80 16.13
N PHE A 151 2.22 -5.76 15.27
CA PHE A 151 3.12 -6.83 14.85
C PHE A 151 4.38 -6.29 14.14
N LEU A 152 4.22 -5.32 13.24
CA LEU A 152 5.33 -4.69 12.53
C LEU A 152 6.24 -3.90 13.46
N GLU A 153 5.65 -3.14 14.41
CA GLU A 153 6.39 -2.44 15.46
C GLU A 153 7.26 -3.42 16.27
N LYS A 154 6.68 -4.54 16.73
CA LYS A 154 7.40 -5.60 17.46
C LYS A 154 8.47 -6.29 16.61
N SER A 155 8.24 -6.38 15.30
CA SER A 155 9.18 -6.96 14.33
C SER A 155 10.38 -6.05 14.03
N GLY A 156 10.40 -4.82 14.55
CA GLY A 156 11.51 -3.88 14.41
C GLY A 156 11.31 -2.79 13.37
N ALA A 157 10.08 -2.60 12.88
CA ALA A 157 9.76 -1.44 12.06
C ALA A 157 10.04 -0.14 12.82
N ARG A 158 10.55 0.85 12.10
CA ARG A 158 10.86 2.21 12.59
C ARG A 158 10.03 3.29 11.89
N CYS A 159 9.29 2.91 10.86
CA CYS A 159 8.25 3.67 10.19
C CYS A 159 7.17 2.70 9.71
N ILE A 160 5.93 3.16 9.62
CA ILE A 160 4.80 2.39 9.11
C ILE A 160 4.28 3.02 7.80
N VAL A 161 3.91 2.17 6.85
CA VAL A 161 3.18 2.56 5.64
C VAL A 161 2.04 1.58 5.37
N MET A 162 0.98 2.09 4.74
CA MET A 162 -0.20 1.30 4.38
C MET A 162 -0.57 1.59 2.92
N PRO A 163 -0.06 0.79 1.97
CA PRO A 163 -0.30 1.00 0.54
C PRO A 163 -1.70 0.51 0.15
N CYS A 164 -2.73 1.26 0.50
CA CYS A 164 -4.11 1.02 0.08
C CYS A 164 -4.90 2.33 0.01
N HIS A 165 -5.55 2.60 -1.12
CA HIS A 165 -6.34 3.82 -1.28
C HIS A 165 -7.52 3.89 -0.30
N ILE A 166 -8.20 2.78 -0.08
CA ILE A 166 -9.41 2.69 0.76
C ILE A 166 -9.04 2.75 2.24
N SER A 167 -8.06 1.95 2.69
CA SER A 167 -7.73 1.85 4.12
C SER A 167 -7.22 3.15 4.73
N ASN A 168 -6.71 4.07 3.91
CA ASN A 168 -6.28 5.38 4.41
C ASN A 168 -7.46 6.23 4.91
N ALA A 169 -8.71 5.88 4.62
CA ALA A 169 -9.88 6.50 5.24
C ALA A 169 -9.93 6.27 6.77
N TRP A 170 -9.33 5.18 7.25
CA TRP A 170 -9.23 4.86 8.68
C TRP A 170 -7.82 5.09 9.25
N HIS A 171 -7.01 5.92 8.59
CA HIS A 171 -5.61 6.11 8.98
C HIS A 171 -5.49 6.63 10.41
N ASP A 172 -6.31 7.61 10.80
CA ASP A 172 -6.26 8.22 12.13
C ASP A 172 -6.56 7.16 13.21
N GLU A 173 -7.59 6.35 13.03
CA GLU A 173 -7.95 5.26 13.93
C GLU A 173 -6.85 4.19 13.96
N ILE A 174 -6.31 3.78 12.81
CA ILE A 174 -5.25 2.77 12.77
C ILE A 174 -3.95 3.32 13.37
N SER A 175 -3.71 4.63 13.33
CA SER A 175 -2.51 5.28 13.87
C SER A 175 -2.59 5.58 15.36
N GLU A 176 -3.76 5.41 15.99
CA GLU A 176 -3.96 5.68 17.41
C GLU A 176 -2.94 4.94 18.29
N SER A 177 -2.24 5.66 19.16
CA SER A 177 -1.15 5.13 20.00
C SER A 177 0.09 4.60 19.23
N CYS A 178 0.23 4.87 17.93
CA CYS A 178 1.46 4.61 17.20
C CYS A 178 2.47 5.72 17.49
N SER A 179 3.65 5.35 18.00
CA SER A 179 4.77 6.29 18.24
C SER A 179 5.71 6.42 17.04
N LEU A 180 5.57 5.53 16.04
CA LEU A 180 6.38 5.56 14.84
C LEU A 180 5.80 6.54 13.81
N PRO A 181 6.64 7.14 12.94
CA PRO A 181 6.16 7.80 11.75
C PRO A 181 5.25 6.86 10.95
N PHE A 182 4.00 7.28 10.72
CA PHE A 182 3.04 6.52 9.92
C PHE A 182 2.53 7.39 8.78
N PHE A 183 3.01 7.13 7.56
CA PHE A 183 2.71 7.98 6.41
C PHE A 183 1.31 7.73 5.85
N HIS A 184 0.52 8.80 5.83
CA HIS A 184 -0.76 8.87 5.14
C HIS A 184 -0.54 9.13 3.64
N ILE A 185 -1.18 8.36 2.76
CA ILE A 185 -0.95 8.44 1.30
C ILE A 185 -1.34 9.80 0.71
N GLY A 186 -2.47 10.36 1.16
CA GLY A 186 -2.93 11.69 0.76
C GLY A 186 -1.98 12.82 1.14
N ASP A 187 -1.36 12.76 2.33
CA ASP A 187 -0.35 13.74 2.75
C ASP A 187 0.91 13.65 1.89
N CYS A 188 1.31 12.43 1.49
CA CYS A 188 2.45 12.23 0.60
C CYS A 188 2.20 12.88 -0.77
N VAL A 189 1.02 12.62 -1.34
CA VAL A 189 0.58 13.21 -2.63
C VAL A 189 0.49 14.73 -2.56
N ALA A 190 -0.18 15.27 -1.54
CA ALA A 190 -0.37 16.71 -1.39
C ALA A 190 0.97 17.44 -1.20
N ARG A 191 1.91 16.85 -0.45
CA ARG A 191 3.26 17.39 -0.28
C ARG A 191 4.02 17.43 -1.60
N GLU A 192 4.00 16.34 -2.37
CA GLU A 192 4.71 16.28 -3.65
C GLU A 192 4.15 17.30 -4.66
N LEU A 193 2.82 17.43 -4.75
CA LEU A 193 2.17 18.41 -5.62
C LEU A 193 2.52 19.85 -5.21
N LYS A 194 2.64 20.12 -3.92
CA LYS A 194 3.08 21.43 -3.42
C LYS A 194 4.54 21.72 -3.78
N GLU A 195 5.41 20.73 -3.64
CA GLU A 195 6.82 20.84 -4.02
C GLU A 195 7.00 21.05 -5.54
N ALA A 196 6.06 20.56 -6.35
CA ALA A 196 6.06 20.74 -7.81
C ALA A 196 5.77 22.18 -8.27
N LYS A 197 5.30 23.07 -7.38
CA LYS A 197 5.05 24.50 -7.66
C LYS A 197 4.24 24.74 -8.94
N LEU A 198 3.18 23.94 -9.11
CA LEU A 198 2.28 24.05 -10.25
C LEU A 198 1.64 25.45 -10.30
N LYS A 199 1.39 25.95 -11.50
CA LYS A 199 0.67 27.20 -11.74
C LYS A 199 -0.76 26.89 -12.21
N PRO A 200 -1.77 27.66 -11.79
CA PRO A 200 -3.13 27.52 -12.31
C PRO A 200 -3.12 27.61 -13.84
N LEU A 201 -3.96 26.82 -14.50
CA LEU A 201 -4.12 26.85 -15.95
C LEU A 201 -5.06 27.97 -16.42
N ASP A 202 -5.99 28.38 -15.55
CA ASP A 202 -6.94 29.46 -15.78
C ASP A 202 -6.59 30.69 -14.94
N ALA A 203 -6.78 31.88 -15.52
CA ALA A 203 -6.47 33.14 -14.85
C ALA A 203 -7.41 33.39 -13.65
N GLY A 204 -6.83 33.66 -12.48
CA GLY A 204 -7.59 33.93 -11.25
C GLY A 204 -8.09 32.67 -10.53
N SER A 205 -7.73 31.47 -10.99
CA SER A 205 -8.10 30.21 -10.36
C SER A 205 -6.99 29.66 -9.45
N SER A 206 -7.33 28.70 -8.58
CA SER A 206 -6.34 27.88 -7.88
C SER A 206 -5.83 26.75 -8.77
N VAL A 207 -4.75 26.08 -8.36
CA VAL A 207 -4.27 24.88 -9.05
C VAL A 207 -5.29 23.77 -8.86
N ARG A 208 -5.71 23.15 -9.96
CA ARG A 208 -6.77 22.13 -9.97
C ARG A 208 -6.16 20.74 -10.13
N ILE A 209 -6.56 19.81 -9.27
CA ILE A 209 -6.06 18.43 -9.24
C ILE A 209 -7.23 17.49 -9.46
N GLY A 210 -7.14 16.68 -10.51
CA GLY A 210 -8.13 15.68 -10.85
C GLY A 210 -7.92 14.43 -10.00
N VAL A 211 -8.99 13.75 -9.58
CA VAL A 211 -8.88 12.46 -8.90
C VAL A 211 -9.78 11.45 -9.61
N LEU A 212 -9.16 10.39 -10.14
CA LEU A 212 -9.87 9.22 -10.67
C LEU A 212 -9.76 8.08 -9.66
N SER A 213 -10.90 7.53 -9.25
CA SER A 213 -10.96 6.36 -8.39
C SER A 213 -12.12 5.46 -8.79
N THR A 214 -11.99 4.17 -8.50
CA THR A 214 -13.04 3.16 -8.71
C THR A 214 -14.06 3.10 -7.57
N CYS A 215 -13.83 3.84 -6.48
CA CYS A 215 -14.72 3.92 -5.32
C CYS A 215 -14.86 5.39 -4.87
N GLU A 216 -16.01 6.01 -5.12
CA GLU A 216 -16.19 7.47 -4.99
C GLU A 216 -15.90 8.00 -3.59
N THR A 217 -16.54 7.47 -2.55
CA THR A 217 -16.50 8.14 -1.24
C THR A 217 -15.23 7.78 -0.46
N ILE A 218 -14.93 6.49 -0.37
CA ILE A 218 -13.93 5.99 0.57
C ILE A 218 -12.51 6.21 0.04
N ALA A 219 -12.28 6.04 -1.27
CA ALA A 219 -10.95 6.18 -1.84
C ALA A 219 -10.58 7.62 -2.23
N VAL A 220 -11.56 8.53 -2.37
CA VAL A 220 -11.30 9.96 -2.64
C VAL A 220 -11.08 10.75 -1.35
N ALA A 221 -11.78 10.41 -0.26
CA ALA A 221 -11.70 11.12 1.01
C ALA A 221 -10.25 11.32 1.53
N PRO A 222 -9.33 10.32 1.45
CA PRO A 222 -7.94 10.50 1.87
C PRO A 222 -7.18 11.58 1.10
N TYR A 223 -7.61 11.91 -0.13
CA TYR A 223 -6.95 12.91 -0.96
C TYR A 223 -7.60 14.28 -0.83
N GLN A 224 -8.93 14.34 -0.83
CA GLN A 224 -9.67 15.57 -0.98
C GLN A 224 -9.30 16.62 0.08
N GLN A 225 -9.41 16.26 1.35
CA GLN A 225 -9.11 17.17 2.46
C GLN A 225 -7.62 17.56 2.47
N LYS A 226 -6.72 16.60 2.24
CA LYS A 226 -5.27 16.83 2.28
C LYS A 226 -4.81 17.77 1.16
N LEU A 227 -5.40 17.66 -0.03
CA LEU A 227 -5.14 18.55 -1.16
C LEU A 227 -5.70 19.96 -0.92
N GLN A 228 -6.94 20.07 -0.46
CA GLN A 228 -7.57 21.35 -0.15
C GLN A 228 -6.81 22.13 0.93
N ASN A 229 -6.31 21.44 1.96
CA ASN A 229 -5.45 22.04 2.99
C ASN A 229 -4.13 22.63 2.44
N GLN A 230 -3.69 22.21 1.25
CA GLN A 230 -2.52 22.79 0.57
C GLN A 230 -2.91 23.86 -0.47
N GLY A 231 -4.18 24.24 -0.55
CA GLY A 231 -4.69 25.26 -1.46
C GLY A 231 -5.05 24.76 -2.87
N PHE A 232 -5.13 23.44 -3.06
CA PHE A 232 -5.55 22.85 -4.34
C PHE A 232 -7.08 22.75 -4.42
N GLU A 233 -7.62 23.02 -5.60
CA GLU A 233 -8.99 22.62 -5.93
C GLU A 233 -9.00 21.17 -6.39
N VAL A 234 -9.95 20.38 -5.90
CA VAL A 234 -10.08 18.97 -6.26
C VAL A 234 -11.23 18.80 -7.24
N VAL A 235 -10.94 18.18 -8.39
CA VAL A 235 -11.89 17.98 -9.49
C VAL A 235 -12.15 16.48 -9.64
N LEU A 236 -13.41 16.08 -9.50
CA LEU A 236 -13.84 14.69 -9.69
C LEU A 236 -14.51 14.54 -11.07
N PRO A 237 -14.44 13.36 -11.71
CA PRO A 237 -15.27 13.08 -12.88
C PRO A 237 -16.75 13.26 -12.52
N ASP A 238 -17.53 13.76 -13.48
CA ASP A 238 -18.99 13.79 -13.31
C ASP A 238 -19.56 12.37 -13.36
N LYS A 239 -20.85 12.26 -13.01
CA LYS A 239 -21.56 10.98 -12.95
C LYS A 239 -21.51 10.23 -14.29
N GLU A 240 -21.69 10.93 -15.41
CA GLU A 240 -21.73 10.35 -16.75
C GLU A 240 -20.36 9.80 -17.15
N THR A 241 -19.30 10.59 -16.97
CA THR A 241 -17.90 10.17 -17.19
C THR A 241 -17.57 8.95 -16.34
N ARG A 242 -18.02 8.92 -15.08
CA ARG A 242 -17.80 7.76 -14.23
C ARG A 242 -18.54 6.53 -14.75
N GLU A 243 -19.85 6.62 -14.95
CA GLU A 243 -20.72 5.47 -15.25
C GLU A 243 -20.51 4.92 -16.65
N HIS A 244 -20.17 5.77 -17.62
CA HIS A 244 -20.08 5.39 -19.02
C HIS A 244 -18.66 5.33 -19.57
N ILE A 245 -17.65 5.78 -18.81
CA ILE A 245 -16.25 5.75 -19.27
C ILE A 245 -15.37 5.05 -18.25
N LEU A 246 -15.30 5.55 -17.02
CA LEU A 246 -14.37 5.01 -16.01
C LEU A 246 -14.74 3.60 -15.56
N MET A 247 -16.02 3.35 -15.24
CA MET A 247 -16.47 2.02 -14.80
C MET A 247 -16.36 0.99 -15.93
N PRO A 248 -16.76 1.28 -17.19
CA PRO A 248 -16.47 0.42 -18.32
C PRO A 248 -14.97 0.16 -18.55
N ALA A 249 -14.09 1.14 -18.31
CA ALA A 249 -12.64 0.91 -18.43
C ALA A 249 -12.15 -0.18 -17.46
N VAL A 250 -12.64 -0.13 -16.22
CA VAL A 250 -12.33 -1.11 -15.17
C VAL A 250 -12.94 -2.47 -15.50
N GLU A 251 -14.15 -2.49 -16.03
CA GLU A 251 -14.82 -3.73 -16.47
C GLU A 251 -14.07 -4.39 -17.63
N SER A 252 -13.73 -3.66 -18.69
CA SER A 252 -12.91 -4.14 -19.80
C SER A 252 -11.57 -4.71 -19.29
N TRP A 253 -10.92 -4.03 -18.34
CA TRP A 253 -9.68 -4.52 -17.74
C TRP A 253 -9.87 -5.89 -17.07
N ASN A 254 -10.94 -6.03 -16.27
CA ASN A 254 -11.27 -7.28 -15.58
C ASN A 254 -11.64 -8.40 -16.57
N GLN A 255 -12.24 -8.06 -17.70
CA GLN A 255 -12.56 -8.99 -18.79
C GLN A 255 -11.37 -9.28 -19.72
N ARG A 256 -10.19 -8.71 -19.44
CA ARG A 256 -8.96 -8.80 -20.26
C ARG A 256 -9.07 -8.16 -21.64
N ASP A 257 -10.05 -7.28 -21.85
CA ASP A 257 -10.08 -6.35 -22.98
C ASP A 257 -9.14 -5.17 -22.67
N ILE A 258 -7.84 -5.40 -22.91
CA ILE A 258 -6.79 -4.44 -22.58
C ILE A 258 -6.92 -3.16 -23.41
N GLU A 259 -7.32 -3.27 -24.68
CA GLU A 259 -7.39 -2.12 -25.57
C GLU A 259 -8.61 -1.26 -25.27
N GLY A 260 -9.78 -1.86 -25.02
CA GLY A 260 -10.96 -1.13 -24.54
C GLY A 260 -10.69 -0.42 -23.22
N ALA A 261 -10.09 -1.11 -22.24
CA ALA A 261 -9.72 -0.51 -20.96
C ALA A 261 -8.81 0.72 -21.12
N ARG A 262 -7.77 0.61 -21.96
CA ARG A 262 -6.84 1.70 -22.23
C ARG A 262 -7.53 2.89 -22.89
N ASN A 263 -8.32 2.65 -23.93
CA ASN A 263 -8.99 3.72 -24.65
C ASN A 263 -9.96 4.48 -23.74
N LEU A 264 -10.75 3.77 -22.95
CA LEU A 264 -11.67 4.39 -22.00
C LEU A 264 -10.93 5.16 -20.89
N LEU A 265 -9.84 4.61 -20.33
CA LEU A 265 -9.07 5.34 -19.32
C LEU A 265 -8.40 6.60 -19.89
N ARG A 266 -7.88 6.55 -21.12
CA ARG A 266 -7.34 7.73 -21.80
C ARG A 266 -8.40 8.83 -21.94
N ILE A 267 -9.62 8.45 -22.32
CA ILE A 267 -10.74 9.39 -22.42
C ILE A 267 -11.07 9.96 -21.04
N ALA A 268 -11.17 9.14 -19.99
CA ALA A 268 -11.47 9.61 -18.63
C ALA A 268 -10.42 10.62 -18.12
N ILE A 269 -9.13 10.38 -18.39
CA ILE A 269 -8.05 11.33 -18.08
C ILE A 269 -8.21 12.62 -18.88
N GLN A 270 -8.46 12.54 -20.19
CA GLN A 270 -8.62 13.70 -21.06
C GLN A 270 -9.82 14.57 -20.66
N VAL A 271 -10.95 13.98 -20.25
CA VAL A 271 -12.11 14.72 -19.75
C VAL A 271 -11.73 15.62 -18.57
N LEU A 272 -10.92 15.12 -17.63
CA LEU A 272 -10.43 15.96 -16.52
C LEU A 272 -9.44 17.03 -16.99
N LEU A 273 -8.54 16.70 -17.92
CA LEU A 273 -7.57 17.67 -18.45
C LEU A 273 -8.24 18.83 -19.20
N ILE A 274 -9.32 18.58 -19.94
CA ILE A 274 -10.12 19.62 -20.61
C ILE A 274 -10.80 20.55 -19.59
N ARG A 275 -11.06 20.07 -18.38
CA ARG A 275 -11.56 20.86 -17.25
C ARG A 275 -10.43 21.61 -16.51
N ALA A 276 -9.36 21.95 -17.22
CA ALA A 276 -8.23 22.73 -16.71
C ALA A 276 -7.55 22.14 -15.46
N VAL A 277 -7.55 20.81 -15.32
CA VAL A 277 -6.78 20.11 -14.30
C VAL A 277 -5.30 20.08 -14.67
N ASN A 278 -4.43 20.39 -13.70
CA ASN A 278 -2.98 20.35 -13.86
C ASN A 278 -2.43 18.92 -13.93
N ILE A 279 -2.89 18.06 -13.02
CA ILE A 279 -2.46 16.67 -12.83
C ILE A 279 -3.66 15.82 -12.40
N VAL A 280 -3.75 14.59 -12.91
CA VAL A 280 -4.75 13.60 -12.53
C VAL A 280 -4.15 12.53 -11.61
N ILE A 281 -4.69 12.38 -10.41
CA ILE A 281 -4.33 11.32 -9.48
C ILE A 281 -5.06 10.03 -9.85
N LEU A 282 -4.31 8.93 -9.99
CA LEU A 282 -4.86 7.59 -10.21
C LEU A 282 -5.03 6.86 -8.85
N ALA A 283 -6.14 7.11 -8.17
CA ALA A 283 -6.46 6.62 -6.83
C ALA A 283 -7.13 5.23 -6.84
N SER A 284 -6.55 4.29 -7.59
CA SER A 284 -6.89 2.87 -7.59
C SER A 284 -5.73 2.06 -8.18
N ASP A 285 -5.48 0.89 -7.61
CA ASP A 285 -4.51 -0.08 -8.10
C ASP A 285 -4.86 -0.61 -9.50
N VAL A 286 -6.14 -0.75 -9.83
CA VAL A 286 -6.56 -1.12 -11.19
C VAL A 286 -6.13 -0.06 -12.21
N LEU A 287 -6.44 1.21 -11.92
CA LEU A 287 -6.15 2.31 -12.86
C LEU A 287 -4.65 2.49 -13.13
N GLN A 288 -3.81 2.22 -12.12
CA GLN A 288 -2.35 2.28 -12.23
C GLN A 288 -1.77 1.25 -13.21
N ASN A 289 -2.50 0.17 -13.52
CA ASN A 289 -2.02 -0.93 -14.37
C ASN A 289 -2.59 -0.93 -15.79
N ILE A 290 -3.61 -0.12 -16.08
CA ILE A 290 -4.27 -0.14 -17.40
C ILE A 290 -3.35 0.44 -18.49
N LEU A 291 -2.74 1.61 -18.25
CA LEU A 291 -1.88 2.26 -19.24
C LEU A 291 -0.46 1.69 -19.24
N PRO A 292 0.17 1.52 -20.41
CA PRO A 292 1.59 1.15 -20.49
C PRO A 292 2.48 2.28 -19.95
N ARG A 293 3.68 1.95 -19.45
CA ARG A 293 4.59 2.91 -18.79
C ARG A 293 5.01 4.07 -19.70
N GLU A 294 5.04 3.82 -21.00
CA GLU A 294 5.43 4.77 -22.04
C GLU A 294 4.27 5.67 -22.49
N ASP A 295 3.05 5.45 -21.98
CA ASP A 295 1.89 6.24 -22.38
C ASP A 295 2.11 7.73 -22.04
N PRO A 296 2.00 8.64 -23.04
CA PRO A 296 2.30 10.05 -22.83
C PRO A 296 1.37 10.72 -21.81
N LEU A 297 0.14 10.21 -21.61
CA LEU A 297 -0.78 10.77 -20.62
C LEU A 297 -0.31 10.54 -19.19
N LEU A 298 0.55 9.54 -18.93
CA LEU A 298 1.10 9.32 -17.59
C LEU A 298 1.97 10.50 -17.12
N LYS A 299 2.51 11.31 -18.03
CA LYS A 299 3.21 12.57 -17.67
C LYS A 299 2.28 13.64 -17.07
N LYS A 300 0.97 13.49 -17.26
CA LYS A 300 -0.08 14.32 -16.67
C LYS A 300 -0.78 13.62 -15.52
N CYS A 301 -0.33 12.43 -15.14
CA CYS A 301 -0.87 11.65 -14.05
C CYS A 301 0.10 11.62 -12.87
N MET A 302 -0.44 11.39 -11.69
CA MET A 302 0.33 11.07 -10.49
C MET A 302 -0.16 9.74 -9.92
N ASP A 303 0.79 8.86 -9.64
CA ASP A 303 0.55 7.61 -8.93
C ASP A 303 0.78 7.83 -7.42
N PRO A 304 -0.25 7.69 -6.57
CA PRO A 304 -0.10 7.81 -5.13
C PRO A 304 0.91 6.85 -4.51
N MET A 305 1.10 5.65 -5.08
CA MET A 305 2.07 4.68 -4.58
C MET A 305 3.51 5.14 -4.84
N ASP A 306 3.77 5.86 -5.94
CA ASP A 306 5.09 6.46 -6.18
C ASP A 306 5.40 7.57 -5.18
N ALA A 307 4.40 8.41 -4.84
CA ALA A 307 4.56 9.46 -3.83
C ALA A 307 4.82 8.87 -2.43
N LEU A 308 4.08 7.81 -2.07
CA LEU A 308 4.28 7.07 -0.82
C LEU A 308 5.66 6.42 -0.76
N ALA A 309 6.08 5.73 -1.83
CA ALA A 309 7.38 5.05 -1.89
C ALA A 309 8.53 6.05 -1.78
N ARG A 310 8.51 7.15 -2.55
CA ARG A 310 9.54 8.20 -2.49
C ARG A 310 9.62 8.87 -1.12
N THR A 311 8.47 9.15 -0.49
CA THR A 311 8.43 9.69 0.89
C THR A 311 9.07 8.71 1.88
N THR A 312 8.72 7.43 1.77
CA THR A 312 9.24 6.36 2.63
C THR A 312 10.75 6.22 2.51
N ILE A 313 11.27 6.22 1.28
CA ILE A 313 12.71 6.13 1.01
C ILE A 313 13.44 7.37 1.53
N LYS A 314 12.89 8.58 1.31
CA LYS A 314 13.47 9.83 1.83
C LYS A 314 13.59 9.79 3.36
N TRP A 315 12.57 9.28 4.05
CA TRP A 315 12.62 9.05 5.49
C TRP A 315 13.68 8.03 5.87
N ALA A 316 13.70 6.84 5.23
CA ALA A 316 14.61 5.76 5.56
C ALA A 316 16.08 6.17 5.39
N LYS A 317 16.42 6.91 4.32
CA LYS A 317 17.77 7.46 4.12
C LYS A 317 18.15 8.46 5.21
N SER A 318 17.22 9.31 5.61
CA SER A 318 17.44 10.30 6.68
C SER A 318 17.66 9.62 8.03
N ALA A 319 16.87 8.58 8.35
CA ALA A 319 17.01 7.78 9.56
C ALA A 319 18.36 7.04 9.63
N LYS A 320 18.78 6.40 8.52
CA LYS A 320 20.09 5.73 8.42
C LYS A 320 21.24 6.71 8.66
N LYS A 321 21.18 7.90 8.05
CA LYS A 321 22.19 8.94 8.23
C LYS A 321 22.24 9.45 9.68
N GLY A 322 21.08 9.70 10.30
CA GLY A 322 21.00 10.13 11.69
C GLY A 322 21.63 9.13 12.66
N PHE A 323 21.34 7.83 12.46
CA PHE A 323 21.89 6.75 13.27
C PHE A 323 23.43 6.65 13.18
N ILE A 324 23.99 6.75 11.97
CA ILE A 324 25.45 6.71 11.77
C ILE A 324 26.13 7.90 12.48
N ILE A 325 25.56 9.11 12.37
CA ILE A 325 26.12 10.30 13.02
C ILE A 325 26.10 10.16 14.55
N SER A 326 25.02 9.62 15.13
CA SER A 326 24.96 9.38 16.58
C SER A 326 25.98 8.35 17.04
N ALA A 327 26.19 7.27 16.27
CA ALA A 327 27.16 6.23 16.61
C ALA A 327 28.60 6.76 16.59
N LEU A 328 28.95 7.58 15.59
CA LEU A 328 30.29 8.19 15.49
C LEU A 328 30.57 9.16 16.66
N LYS A 329 29.57 9.96 17.07
CA LYS A 329 29.72 10.88 18.21
C LYS A 329 29.94 10.16 19.54
N GLN A 330 29.34 8.99 19.73
CA GLN A 330 29.54 8.17 20.93
C GLN A 330 30.94 7.54 20.98
N GLN A 331 31.54 7.25 19.83
CA GLN A 331 32.90 6.70 19.74
C GLN A 331 34.01 7.76 19.90
N SER A 332 33.77 9.00 19.49
CA SER A 332 34.74 10.10 19.62
C SER A 332 34.77 10.79 20.99
N GLY A 333 33.87 10.42 21.89
CA GLY A 333 33.71 11.01 23.22
C GLY A 333 34.21 10.13 24.37
N SER A 334 34.99 9.08 24.08
CA SER A 334 35.62 8.18 25.05
C SER A 334 37.13 8.18 24.89
#